data_AF-A0AB34PQG4-F1
#
_entry.id   AF-A0AB34PQG4-F1
#
_cell.length_a   1.000
_cell.length_b   1.000
_cell.length_c   1.000
_cell.angle_alpha   90.00
_cell.angle_beta   90.00
_cell.angle_gamma   90.00
#
_symmetry.space_group_name_H-M   'P 1'
#
loop_
_entity.id
_entity.type
_entity.pdbx_description
1 polymer ?
#
loop_
_entity_poly.entity_id
_entity_poly.type
_entity_poly.pdbx_seq_one_letter_code
_entity_poly.pdbx_strand_id
1 'polypeptide(L)'
;MSSRSERACMLCGIIQPMKSFIDYGCPNCESLLHYQYNDNKQVQDCTSPSFEGLVALGEDNKGSWVARWLRIDSFTAGLYAVKVNGKLPPSIIAELEEQNVIYRPRDGSAED
;
A
#
# COMPACT_ATOMS: atom_id res chain seq x y z
N MET A 1 -22.31 -8.84 11.39
CA MET A 1 -21.02 -8.20 11.70
C MET A 1 -20.36 -7.89 10.37
N SER A 2 -20.13 -6.62 10.04
CA SER A 2 -19.52 -6.26 8.76
C SER A 2 -18.13 -6.90 8.67
N SER A 3 -17.94 -7.86 7.77
CA SER A 3 -16.64 -8.47 7.49
C SER A 3 -15.75 -7.40 6.89
N ARG A 4 -14.95 -6.71 7.71
CA ARG A 4 -13.96 -5.75 7.21
C ARG A 4 -12.95 -6.50 6.36
N SER A 5 -13.24 -6.58 5.07
CA SER A 5 -12.36 -7.13 4.02
C SER A 5 -11.37 -6.08 3.53
N GLU A 6 -11.27 -4.93 4.21
CA GLU A 6 -10.33 -3.87 3.88
C GLU A 6 -8.91 -4.30 4.25
N ARG A 7 -7.98 -3.98 3.36
CA ARG A 7 -6.56 -4.25 3.55
C ARG A 7 -5.79 -3.01 3.12
N ALA A 8 -4.65 -2.76 3.75
CA ALA A 8 -3.73 -1.70 3.35
C ALA A 8 -2.54 -2.29 2.59
N CYS A 9 -2.19 -1.71 1.44
CA CYS A 9 -0.99 -2.10 0.69
C CYS A 9 0.27 -1.77 1.50
N MET A 10 1.16 -2.74 1.69
CA MET A 10 2.39 -2.53 2.48
C MET A 10 3.41 -1.62 1.77
N LEU A 11 3.28 -1.41 0.45
CA LEU A 11 4.18 -0.54 -0.33
C LEU A 11 3.74 0.93 -0.37
N CYS A 12 2.47 1.22 -0.67
CA CYS A 12 1.97 2.60 -0.78
C CYS A 12 1.03 3.05 0.36
N GLY A 13 0.51 2.12 1.16
CA GLY A 13 -0.41 2.42 2.27
C GLY A 13 -1.88 2.58 1.87
N ILE A 14 -2.25 2.46 0.59
CA ILE A 14 -3.66 2.60 0.16
C ILE A 14 -4.52 1.49 0.76
N ILE A 15 -5.72 1.85 1.21
CA ILE A 15 -6.71 0.95 1.77
C ILE A 15 -7.79 0.68 0.74
N GLN A 16 -8.00 -0.59 0.43
CA GLN A 16 -9.08 -1.05 -0.43
C GLN A 16 -9.65 -2.38 0.06
N PRO A 17 -10.88 -2.75 -0.34
CA PRO A 17 -11.35 -4.12 -0.19
C PRO A 17 -10.39 -5.11 -0.84
N MET A 18 -10.19 -6.28 -0.23
CA MET A 18 -9.36 -7.35 -0.77
C MET A 18 -9.74 -7.70 -2.21
N LYS A 19 -11.04 -7.73 -2.51
CA LYS A 19 -11.55 -7.98 -3.85
C LYS A 19 -11.08 -6.93 -4.87
N SER A 20 -10.94 -5.66 -4.48
CA SER A 20 -10.44 -4.62 -5.38
C SER A 20 -8.97 -4.84 -5.75
N PHE A 21 -8.13 -5.26 -4.81
CA PHE A 21 -6.75 -5.64 -5.11
C PHE A 21 -6.67 -6.84 -6.05
N ILE A 22 -7.55 -7.83 -5.89
CA ILE A 22 -7.59 -9.02 -6.76
C ILE A 22 -8.07 -8.65 -8.17
N ASP A 23 -9.20 -7.93 -8.27
CA ASP A 23 -9.84 -7.66 -9.55
C ASP A 23 -9.08 -6.57 -10.35
N TYR A 24 -8.56 -5.54 -9.66
CA TYR A 24 -8.04 -4.32 -10.29
C TYR A 24 -6.57 -4.03 -9.98
N GLY A 25 -5.97 -4.78 -9.06
CA GLY A 25 -4.62 -4.49 -8.61
C GLY A 25 -4.52 -3.29 -7.66
N CYS A 26 -3.29 -2.95 -7.28
CA CYS A 26 -3.04 -1.74 -6.49
C CYS A 26 -2.92 -0.53 -7.41
N PRO A 27 -3.76 0.52 -7.28
CA PRO A 27 -3.76 1.63 -8.24
C PRO A 27 -2.47 2.45 -8.24
N ASN A 28 -1.63 2.33 -7.20
CA ASN A 28 -0.32 2.98 -7.14
C ASN A 28 0.85 2.03 -7.44
N CYS A 29 0.66 0.71 -7.32
CA CYS A 29 1.76 -0.24 -7.28
C CYS A 29 1.61 -1.42 -8.25
N GLU A 30 0.53 -1.48 -9.03
CA GLU A 30 0.26 -2.63 -9.90
C GLU A 30 1.36 -2.87 -10.93
N SER A 31 1.99 -1.81 -11.44
CA SER A 31 3.12 -1.91 -12.36
C SER A 31 4.37 -2.53 -11.74
N LEU A 32 4.43 -2.66 -10.41
CA LEU A 32 5.56 -3.21 -9.65
C LEU A 32 5.20 -4.56 -9.02
N LEU A 33 3.99 -4.67 -8.47
CA LEU A 33 3.55 -5.83 -7.69
C LEU A 33 2.66 -6.81 -8.46
N HIS A 34 2.18 -6.43 -9.64
CA HIS A 34 1.48 -7.31 -10.59
C HIS A 34 0.38 -8.19 -9.97
N TYR A 35 -0.48 -7.64 -9.10
CA TYR A 35 -1.50 -8.44 -8.41
C TYR A 35 -2.50 -9.09 -9.37
N GLN A 36 -2.91 -8.40 -10.44
CA GLN A 36 -3.95 -8.90 -11.36
C GLN A 36 -3.55 -10.18 -12.09
N TYR A 37 -2.24 -10.40 -12.29
CA TYR A 37 -1.70 -11.52 -13.05
C TYR A 37 -1.14 -12.64 -12.17
N ASN A 38 -1.13 -12.45 -10.85
CA ASN A 38 -0.55 -13.37 -9.87
C ASN A 38 -1.63 -14.08 -9.04
N ASP A 39 -1.19 -15.09 -8.27
CA ASP A 39 -2.07 -15.79 -7.33
C ASP A 39 -2.59 -14.83 -6.24
N ASN A 40 -3.82 -15.06 -5.77
CA ASN A 40 -4.46 -14.37 -4.65
C ASN A 40 -3.57 -14.33 -3.39
N LYS A 41 -2.64 -15.29 -3.27
CA LYS A 41 -1.63 -15.34 -2.21
C LYS A 41 -0.73 -14.10 -2.20
N GLN A 42 -0.32 -13.57 -3.35
CA GLN A 42 0.55 -12.38 -3.40
C GLN A 42 -0.15 -11.13 -2.86
N VAL A 43 -1.45 -10.96 -3.16
CA VAL A 43 -2.27 -9.91 -2.56
C VAL A 43 -2.31 -10.06 -1.04
N GLN A 44 -2.48 -11.28 -0.53
CA GLN A 44 -2.50 -11.52 0.92
C GLN A 44 -1.15 -11.22 1.58
N ASP A 45 -0.04 -11.58 0.94
CA ASP A 45 1.31 -11.39 1.47
C ASP A 45 1.79 -9.94 1.38
N CYS A 46 1.28 -9.15 0.42
CA CYS A 46 1.70 -7.77 0.20
C CYS A 46 0.71 -6.71 0.72
N THR A 47 -0.41 -7.12 1.30
CA THR A 47 -1.41 -6.24 1.91
C THR A 47 -1.76 -6.73 3.31
N SER A 48 -2.07 -5.82 4.24
CA SER A 48 -2.39 -6.18 5.63
C SER A 48 -3.84 -5.85 5.99
N PRO A 49 -4.57 -6.75 6.68
CA PRO A 49 -5.86 -6.41 7.27
C PRO A 49 -5.71 -5.62 8.59
N SER A 50 -4.47 -5.47 9.09
CA SER A 50 -4.15 -4.76 10.33
C SER A 50 -3.43 -3.47 10.01
N PHE A 51 -4.11 -2.34 10.20
CA PHE A 51 -3.60 -1.01 9.95
C PHE A 51 -4.24 0.00 10.91
N GLU A 52 -3.56 1.13 11.12
CA GLU A 52 -3.94 2.15 12.10
C GLU A 52 -3.90 3.54 11.46
N GLY A 53 -4.85 4.39 11.85
CA GLY A 53 -5.01 5.75 11.36
C GLY A 53 -5.52 5.80 9.92
N LEU A 54 -6.69 6.41 9.70
CA LEU A 54 -7.28 6.58 8.37
C LEU A 54 -7.02 7.99 7.86
N VAL A 55 -6.50 8.12 6.65
CA VAL A 55 -6.26 9.41 5.98
C VAL A 55 -6.97 9.39 4.63
N ALA A 56 -7.86 10.36 4.41
CA ALA A 56 -8.43 10.61 3.10
C ALA A 56 -7.52 11.57 2.33
N LEU A 57 -6.92 11.09 1.24
CA LEU A 57 -6.13 11.88 0.32
C LEU A 57 -7.03 12.36 -0.83
N GLY A 58 -7.19 13.68 -0.97
CA GLY A 58 -7.94 14.28 -2.08
C GLY A 58 -7.13 14.33 -3.38
N GLU A 59 -7.80 14.73 -4.47
CA GLU A 59 -7.17 14.90 -5.79
C GLU A 59 -6.15 16.04 -5.81
N ASP A 60 -6.45 17.17 -5.17
CA ASP A 60 -5.51 18.28 -5.01
C ASP A 60 -4.68 18.11 -3.72
N ASN A 61 -3.68 17.23 -3.77
CA ASN A 61 -2.85 16.88 -2.61
C ASN A 61 -1.44 17.49 -2.64
N LYS A 62 -1.05 18.23 -3.69
CA LYS A 62 0.33 18.73 -3.87
C LYS A 62 0.78 19.67 -2.75
N GLY A 63 -0.16 20.42 -2.15
CA GLY A 63 0.09 21.30 -1.02
C GLY A 63 -0.01 20.61 0.36
N SER A 64 -0.45 19.35 0.42
CA SER A 64 -0.75 18.68 1.68
C SER A 64 0.54 18.32 2.43
N TRP A 65 0.70 18.91 3.61
CA TRP A 65 1.77 18.52 4.53
C TRP A 65 1.61 17.06 5.00
N VAL A 66 0.38 16.63 5.27
CA VAL A 66 0.08 15.24 5.68
C VAL A 66 0.48 14.25 4.59
N ALA A 67 0.19 14.56 3.32
CA ALA A 67 0.56 13.70 2.20
C ALA A 67 2.08 13.56 2.06
N ARG A 68 2.81 14.68 2.15
CA ARG A 68 4.28 14.69 2.12
C ARG A 68 4.89 13.93 3.30
N TRP A 69 4.37 14.14 4.51
CA TRP A 69 4.83 13.45 5.71
C TRP A 69 4.66 11.94 5.60
N LEU A 70 3.52 11.49 5.07
CA LEU A 70 3.23 10.07 4.86
C LEU A 70 3.84 9.51 3.56
N ARG A 71 4.52 10.36 2.75
CA ARG A 71 5.11 10.00 1.45
C ARG A 71 4.08 9.35 0.53
N ILE A 72 2.93 10.02 0.40
CA ILE A 72 1.80 9.64 -0.47
C ILE A 72 1.39 10.78 -1.41
N ASP A 73 2.16 11.87 -1.47
CA ASP A 73 1.91 13.07 -2.27
C ASP A 73 2.07 12.86 -3.79
N SER A 74 2.65 11.74 -4.21
CA SER A 74 2.70 11.31 -5.61
C SER A 74 1.64 10.27 -5.97
N PHE A 75 0.80 9.85 -5.01
CA PHE A 75 -0.17 8.79 -5.21
C PHE A 75 -1.58 9.30 -5.52
N THR A 76 -2.41 8.37 -6.00
CA THR A 76 -3.80 8.66 -6.36
C THR A 76 -4.65 9.02 -5.14
N ALA A 77 -5.72 9.78 -5.37
CA ALA A 77 -6.72 10.06 -4.33
C ALA A 77 -7.33 8.76 -3.80
N GLY A 78 -7.60 8.71 -2.49
CA GLY A 78 -8.10 7.51 -1.84
C GLY A 78 -7.91 7.51 -0.32
N LEU A 79 -8.23 6.38 0.29
CA LEU A 79 -7.99 6.16 1.72
C LEU A 79 -6.62 5.52 1.92
N TYR A 80 -5.85 6.02 2.87
CA TYR A 80 -4.53 5.54 3.23
C TYR A 80 -4.42 5.28 4.73
N ALA A 81 -3.55 4.34 5.10
CA ALA A 81 -3.21 4.07 6.48
C ALA A 81 -2.04 4.96 6.93
N VAL A 82 -2.07 5.45 8.17
CA VAL A 82 -0.90 6.08 8.80
C VAL A 82 0.18 5.02 9.08
N LYS A 83 -0.25 3.84 9.51
CA LYS A 83 0.62 2.69 9.80
C LYS A 83 0.00 1.40 9.26
N VAL A 84 0.81 0.58 8.61
CA VAL A 84 0.42 -0.75 8.11
C VAL A 84 1.22 -1.80 8.86
N ASN A 85 0.56 -2.69 9.60
CA ASN A 85 1.27 -3.74 10.34
C ASN A 85 1.70 -4.85 9.38
N GLY A 86 2.99 -5.15 9.35
CA GLY A 86 3.60 -6.15 8.46
C GLY A 86 4.62 -5.53 7.51
N LYS A 87 5.40 -6.39 6.84
CA LYS A 87 6.42 -6.00 5.86
C LYS A 87 6.27 -6.86 4.62
N LEU A 88 6.65 -6.31 3.47
CA LEU A 88 6.73 -7.09 2.24
C LEU A 88 7.66 -8.31 2.41
N PRO A 89 7.35 -9.45 1.79
CA PRO A 89 8.24 -10.60 1.78
C PRO A 89 9.62 -10.25 1.18
N PRO A 90 10.72 -10.84 1.69
CA PRO A 90 12.07 -10.56 1.18
C PRO A 90 12.24 -10.76 -0.34
N SER A 91 11.54 -11.73 -0.92
CA SER A 91 11.56 -11.95 -2.38
C SER A 91 10.97 -10.78 -3.16
N ILE A 92 9.83 -10.24 -2.70
CA ILE A 92 9.18 -9.08 -3.32
C ILE A 92 10.06 -7.84 -3.14
N ILE A 93 10.76 -7.71 -2.01
CA ILE A 93 11.71 -6.61 -1.80
C ILE A 93 12.87 -6.71 -2.81
N ALA A 94 13.44 -7.89 -3.02
CA ALA A 94 14.50 -8.09 -4.02
C ALA A 94 14.03 -7.76 -5.45
N GLU A 95 12.82 -8.18 -5.83
CA GLU A 95 12.22 -7.83 -7.13
C GLU A 95 12.05 -6.31 -7.30
N LEU A 96 11.62 -5.60 -6.25
CA LEU A 96 11.53 -4.14 -6.27
C LEU A 96 12.91 -3.48 -6.42
N GLU A 97 13.93 -4.00 -5.74
CA GLU A 97 15.30 -3.50 -5.83
C GLU A 97 15.88 -3.68 -7.25
N GLU A 98 15.62 -4.80 -7.91
CA GLU A 98 15.97 -5.03 -9.32
C GLU A 98 15.31 -4.01 -10.27
N GLN A 99 14.12 -3.53 -9.90
CA GLN A 99 13.38 -2.47 -10.60
C GLN A 99 13.80 -1.05 -10.18
N ASN A 100 14.86 -0.90 -9.36
CA ASN A 100 15.33 0.36 -8.78
C ASN A 100 14.30 1.05 -7.86
N VAL A 101 13.44 0.28 -7.21
CA VAL A 101 12.47 0.77 -6.23
C VAL A 101 12.96 0.45 -4.81
N ILE A 102 13.18 1.51 -4.02
CA ILE A 102 13.58 1.37 -2.62
C ILE A 102 12.33 1.12 -1.77
N TYR A 103 12.23 -0.07 -1.17
CA TYR A 103 11.16 -0.36 -0.22
C TYR A 103 11.41 0.29 1.13
N ARG A 104 10.49 1.17 1.55
CA ARG A 104 10.43 1.73 2.90
C ARG A 104 9.25 1.12 3.67
N PRO A 105 9.48 0.38 4.77
CA PRO A 105 8.40 -0.16 5.59
C PRO A 105 7.44 0.93 6.10
N ARG A 106 6.15 0.63 6.10
CA ARG A 106 5.06 1.51 6.58
C ARG A 106 4.53 1.10 7.95
N ASP A 107 5.25 0.26 8.68
CA ASP A 107 4.90 -0.24 10.02
C ASP A 107 5.40 0.66 11.16
N GLY A 108 6.06 1.77 10.82
CA GLY A 108 6.68 2.68 11.78
C GLY A 108 8.10 2.30 12.18
N SER A 109 8.69 1.23 11.62
CA SER A 109 10.08 0.86 11.89
C SER A 109 11.09 1.62 11.01
N ALA A 110 10.63 2.41 10.05
CA ALA A 110 11.51 3.15 9.17
C ALA A 110 11.92 4.47 9.83
N GLU A 111 13.23 4.67 9.97
CA GLU A 111 13.80 5.95 10.37
C GLU A 111 13.73 6.95 9.18
N ASP A 112 13.77 8.25 9.46
CA ASP A 112 13.67 9.31 8.45
C ASP A 112 15.03 9.71 7.86
#